data_AF-A0A1B4XDB2-F1
#
_entry.id   AF-A0A1B4XDB2-F1
#
_cell.length_a   1.000
_cell.length_b   1.000
_cell.length_c   1.000
_cell.angle_alpha   90.00
_cell.angle_beta   90.00
_cell.angle_gamma   90.00
#
_symmetry.space_group_name_H-M   'P 1'
#
loop_
_entity.id
_entity.type
_entity.pdbx_description
1 polymer ?
#
loop_
_entity_poly.entity_id
_entity_poly.type
_entity_poly.pdbx_seq_one_letter_code
_entity_poly.pdbx_strand_id
1 'polypeptide(L)'
;MMPCDYRSKCGDIKKFDLDAVFDLVGGFSRVRDGWSALIIFVPSTSAFVELRSSPQDYRGNSEEEAEEVDESYVQESFGLSQTQLTAFKASPRTWQFIDHRKTSHGHA
;
A
#
# COMPACT_ATOMS: atom_id res chain seq x y z
N MET A 1 19.27 3.47 -1.58
CA MET A 1 18.38 4.53 -1.07
C MET A 1 17.68 5.13 -2.26
N MET A 2 16.42 4.78 -2.44
CA MET A 2 15.53 5.34 -3.46
C MET A 2 14.55 6.26 -2.76
N PRO A 3 14.79 7.59 -2.76
CA PRO A 3 13.89 8.52 -2.09
C PRO A 3 12.59 8.64 -2.89
N CYS A 4 11.47 8.45 -2.20
CA CYS A 4 10.13 8.62 -2.72
C CYS A 4 9.37 9.63 -1.87
N ASP A 5 8.37 10.24 -2.49
CA ASP A 5 7.49 11.20 -1.84
C ASP A 5 6.11 10.58 -1.66
N TYR A 6 5.42 10.91 -0.57
CA TYR A 6 4.00 10.61 -0.39
C TYR A 6 3.26 11.82 0.17
N ARG A 7 1.98 11.92 -0.16
CA ARG A 7 1.09 12.94 0.40
C ARG A 7 0.56 12.48 1.75
N SER A 8 0.88 13.21 2.81
CA SER A 8 0.30 12.96 4.13
C SER A 8 -1.16 13.35 4.21
N LYS A 9 -1.87 12.85 5.22
CA LYS A 9 -3.27 13.22 5.48
C LYS A 9 -3.49 14.70 5.77
N CYS A 10 -2.45 15.40 6.26
CA CYS A 10 -2.49 16.85 6.47
C CYS A 10 -2.28 17.65 5.18
N GLY A 11 -1.98 16.98 4.06
CA GLY A 11 -1.69 17.60 2.78
C GLY A 11 -0.21 17.87 2.52
N ASP A 12 0.65 17.71 3.53
CA ASP A 12 2.10 17.89 3.39
C ASP A 12 2.72 16.75 2.59
N ILE A 13 3.75 17.06 1.80
CA ILE A 13 4.57 16.06 1.12
C ILE A 13 5.67 15.60 2.08
N LYS A 14 5.73 14.30 2.34
CA LYS A 14 6.74 13.65 3.17
C LYS A 14 7.62 12.75 2.31
N LYS A 15 8.89 12.64 2.69
CA LYS A 15 9.87 11.77 2.02
C LYS A 15 10.08 10.49 2.80
N PHE A 16 10.30 9.39 2.07
CA PHE A 16 10.69 8.11 2.64
C PHE A 16 11.70 7.40 1.72
N ASP A 17 12.41 6.42 2.27
CA ASP A 17 13.30 5.56 1.49
C ASP A 17 12.57 4.26 1.17
N LEU A 18 12.35 3.99 -0.11
CA LEU A 18 11.68 2.77 -0.57
C LEU A 18 12.46 1.50 -0.19
N ASP A 19 13.78 1.60 0.02
CA ASP A 19 14.59 0.46 0.47
C ASP A 19 14.38 0.14 1.97
N ALA A 20 13.70 1.01 2.72
CA ALA A 20 13.51 0.93 4.17
C ALA A 20 12.05 0.68 4.59
N VAL A 21 11.14 0.41 3.64
CA VAL A 21 9.73 0.14 3.92
C VAL A 21 9.44 -1.36 4.03
N PHE A 22 8.25 -1.69 4.51
CA PHE A 22 7.75 -3.05 4.57
C PHE A 22 6.44 -3.18 3.83
N ASP A 23 6.36 -4.12 2.89
CA ASP A 23 5.13 -4.44 2.17
C ASP A 23 4.14 -5.14 3.10
N LEU A 24 2.93 -4.60 3.20
CA LEU A 24 1.88 -5.15 4.03
C LEU A 24 0.91 -6.00 3.19
N VAL A 25 0.24 -5.37 2.22
CA VAL A 25 -0.82 -6.00 1.44
C VAL A 25 -0.98 -5.32 0.08
N GLY A 26 -1.21 -6.12 -0.96
CA GLY A 26 -1.53 -5.68 -2.31
C GLY A 26 -2.97 -5.99 -2.69
N GLY A 27 -3.55 -5.15 -3.53
CA GLY A 27 -4.95 -5.24 -3.96
C GLY A 27 -5.29 -4.22 -5.03
N PHE A 28 -6.54 -3.78 -5.02
CA PHE A 28 -7.04 -2.70 -5.87
C PHE A 28 -7.38 -1.49 -5.00
N SER A 29 -7.18 -0.29 -5.53
CA SER A 29 -7.48 0.93 -4.79
C SER A 29 -8.99 1.10 -4.64
N ARG A 30 -9.44 1.58 -3.48
CA ARG A 30 -10.82 2.06 -3.30
C ARG A 30 -10.99 3.54 -3.63
N VAL A 31 -9.89 4.28 -3.79
CA VAL A 31 -9.91 5.71 -4.14
C VAL A 31 -9.92 5.89 -5.66
N ARG A 32 -9.18 5.05 -6.39
CA ARG A 32 -9.06 5.09 -7.85
C ARG A 32 -9.55 3.78 -8.45
N ASP A 33 -10.75 3.77 -9.00
CA ASP A 33 -11.34 2.58 -9.61
C ASP A 33 -10.46 2.02 -10.74
N GLY A 34 -10.24 0.71 -10.70
CA GLY A 34 -9.41 -0.02 -11.67
C GLY A 34 -7.90 0.12 -11.47
N TRP A 35 -7.44 0.93 -10.52
CA TRP A 35 -6.01 1.05 -10.19
C TRP A 35 -5.59 -0.06 -9.23
N SER A 36 -4.36 -0.52 -9.40
CA SER A 36 -3.74 -1.41 -8.41
C SER A 36 -3.26 -0.60 -7.22
N ALA A 37 -3.26 -1.22 -6.04
CA ALA A 37 -2.80 -0.62 -4.80
C ALA A 37 -1.86 -1.56 -4.03
N LEU A 38 -0.85 -0.98 -3.41
CA LEU A 38 0.07 -1.64 -2.48
C LEU A 38 0.14 -0.80 -1.21
N ILE A 39 -0.20 -1.41 -0.08
CA ILE A 39 0.01 -0.81 1.23
C ILE A 39 1.42 -1.17 1.70
N ILE A 40 2.20 -0.13 1.95
CA ILE A 40 3.50 -0.23 2.61
C ILE A 40 3.43 0.41 3.99
N PHE A 41 4.35 0.02 4.86
CA PHE A 41 4.59 0.66 6.13
C PHE A 41 5.95 1.34 6.15
N VAL A 42 5.95 2.62 6.52
CA VAL A 42 7.13 3.46 6.64
C VAL A 42 7.51 3.56 8.13
N PRO A 43 8.55 2.84 8.59
CA PRO A 43 8.87 2.77 10.03
C PRO A 43 9.31 4.11 10.63
N SER A 44 9.99 4.95 9.83
CA SER A 44 10.51 6.25 10.29
C SER A 44 9.41 7.23 10.68
N THR A 45 8.23 7.13 10.05
CA THR A 45 7.06 7.97 10.34
C THR A 45 5.93 7.19 10.99
N SER A 46 6.09 5.88 11.19
CA SER A 46 5.05 4.95 11.64
C SER A 46 3.74 5.07 10.83
N ALA A 47 3.86 5.34 9.53
CA ALA A 47 2.74 5.59 8.64
C ALA A 47 2.46 4.40 7.72
N PHE A 48 1.18 4.17 7.43
CA PHE A 48 0.79 3.36 6.27
C PHE A 48 0.64 4.27 5.06
N VAL A 49 1.18 3.83 3.93
CA VAL A 49 1.12 4.55 2.66
C VAL A 49 0.54 3.61 1.62
N GLU A 50 -0.51 4.05 0.93
CA GLU A 50 -1.02 3.38 -0.26
C GLU A 50 -0.27 3.91 -1.48
N LEU A 51 0.49 3.03 -2.13
CA LEU A 51 1.03 3.24 -3.45
C LEU A 51 -0.01 2.77 -4.47
N ARG A 52 -0.47 3.67 -5.34
CA ARG A 52 -1.46 3.37 -6.38
C ARG A 52 -0.79 3.47 -7.75
N SER A 53 -1.14 2.56 -8.65
CA SER A 53 -0.65 2.56 -10.02
C SER A 53 -1.79 2.28 -10.99
N SER A 54 -1.91 3.15 -12.01
CA SER A 54 -2.92 3.02 -13.05
C SER A 54 -2.65 1.81 -13.94
N PRO A 55 -3.69 1.26 -14.60
CA PRO A 55 -3.47 0.42 -15.76
C PRO A 55 -2.59 1.12 -16.78
N GLN A 56 -1.81 0.34 -17.53
CA GLN A 56 -0.97 0.88 -18.59
C GLN A 56 -1.84 1.46 -19.72
N ASP A 57 -1.44 2.63 -20.23
CA ASP A 57 -1.99 3.17 -21.46
C ASP A 57 -1.54 2.35 -22.68
N TYR A 58 -2.04 2.71 -23.87
CA TYR A 58 -1.67 2.03 -25.14
C TYR A 58 -0.19 2.16 -25.51
N ARG A 59 0.57 3.03 -24.81
CA ARG A 59 2.01 3.23 -24.96
C ARG A 59 2.81 2.52 -23.87
N GLY A 60 2.15 1.87 -22.92
CA GLY A 60 2.78 1.17 -21.80
C GLY A 60 3.08 2.05 -20.57
N ASN A 61 2.62 3.30 -20.53
CA ASN A 61 2.83 4.18 -19.37
C ASN A 61 1.76 3.97 -18.30
N SER A 62 2.15 4.10 -17.04
CA SER A 62 1.23 4.15 -15.90
C SER A 62 1.42 5.44 -15.10
N GLU A 63 0.33 5.96 -14.56
CA GLU A 63 0.35 7.02 -13.55
C GLU A 63 0.50 6.40 -12.16
N GLU A 64 1.20 7.09 -11.26
CA GLU A 64 1.46 6.61 -9.91
C GLU A 64 1.10 7.68 -8.86
N GLU A 65 0.57 7.23 -7.73
CA GLU A 65 0.26 8.07 -6.58
C GLU A 65 0.73 7.39 -5.29
N ALA A 66 1.10 8.19 -4.29
CA ALA A 66 1.45 7.71 -2.96
C ALA A 66 0.77 8.58 -1.90
N GLU A 67 -0.07 7.97 -1.05
CA GLU A 67 -0.87 8.68 -0.05
C GLU A 67 -0.90 7.98 1.30
N GLU A 68 -0.79 8.74 2.38
CA GLU A 68 -0.91 8.25 3.75
C GLU A 68 -2.34 7.81 4.07
N VAL A 69 -2.50 6.60 4.58
CA VAL A 69 -3.81 5.99 4.91
C VAL A 69 -3.86 5.55 6.37
N ASP A 70 -5.07 5.45 6.92
CA ASP A 70 -5.27 4.98 8.28
C ASP A 70 -5.45 3.46 8.33
N GLU A 71 -5.27 2.90 9.52
CA GLU A 71 -5.58 1.51 9.79
C GLU A 71 -7.02 1.15 9.41
N SER A 72 -8.00 2.01 9.69
CA SER A 72 -9.40 1.77 9.30
C SER A 72 -9.54 1.57 7.80
N TYR A 73 -8.88 2.40 6.97
CA TYR A 73 -8.87 2.24 5.52
C TYR A 73 -8.25 0.90 5.11
N VAL A 74 -7.15 0.49 5.73
CA VAL A 74 -6.49 -0.79 5.42
C VAL A 74 -7.41 -1.96 5.77
N GLN A 75 -8.08 -1.91 6.92
CA GLN A 75 -9.02 -2.95 7.36
C GLN A 75 -10.22 -3.04 6.42
N GLU A 76 -10.85 -1.90 6.10
CA GLU A 76 -12.04 -1.87 5.26
C GLU A 76 -11.74 -2.24 3.81
N SER A 77 -10.61 -1.78 3.27
CA SER A 77 -10.25 -1.92 1.86
C SER A 77 -9.59 -3.24 1.53
N PHE A 78 -8.75 -3.76 2.43
CA PHE A 78 -7.96 -4.97 2.20
C PHE A 78 -8.30 -6.11 3.16
N GLY A 79 -9.23 -5.92 4.10
CA GLY A 79 -9.74 -7.00 4.96
C GLY A 79 -8.76 -7.47 6.03
N LEU A 80 -7.69 -6.71 6.31
CA LEU A 80 -6.82 -7.02 7.45
C LEU A 80 -7.57 -6.73 8.75
N SER A 81 -7.40 -7.58 9.76
CA SER A 81 -7.92 -7.32 11.10
C SER A 81 -6.98 -6.42 11.91
N GLN A 82 -7.52 -5.74 12.93
CA GLN A 82 -6.71 -5.00 13.90
C GLN A 82 -5.58 -5.85 14.52
N THR A 83 -5.84 -7.14 14.79
CA THR A 83 -4.84 -8.07 15.32
C THR A 83 -3.69 -8.29 14.34
N GLN A 84 -4.00 -8.44 13.05
CA GLN A 84 -2.99 -8.57 12.00
C GLN A 84 -2.15 -7.30 11.86
N LEU A 85 -2.78 -6.12 11.88
CA LEU A 85 -2.06 -4.84 11.82
C LEU A 85 -1.15 -4.63 13.03
N THR A 86 -1.62 -5.01 14.22
CA THR A 86 -0.82 -4.92 15.46
C THR A 86 0.36 -5.89 15.42
N ALA A 87 0.14 -7.14 15.01
CA ALA A 87 1.20 -8.13 14.85
C ALA A 87 2.22 -7.70 13.80
N PHE A 88 1.75 -7.15 12.68
CA PHE A 88 2.60 -6.59 11.64
C PHE A 88 3.49 -5.47 12.18
N LYS A 89 2.93 -4.47 12.88
CA LYS A 89 3.72 -3.37 13.45
C LYS A 89 4.75 -3.85 14.47
N ALA A 90 4.43 -4.89 15.24
CA ALA A 90 5.36 -5.47 16.21
C ALA A 90 6.53 -6.22 15.55
N SER A 91 6.33 -6.80 14.36
CA SER A 91 7.36 -7.58 13.66
C SER A 91 7.17 -7.56 12.13
N PRO A 92 7.40 -6.42 11.46
CA PRO A 92 7.08 -6.27 10.04
C PRO A 92 8.01 -7.10 9.15
N ARG A 93 9.24 -7.39 9.60
CA ARG A 93 10.21 -8.23 8.88
C ARG A 93 9.78 -9.69 8.73
N THR A 94 8.93 -10.18 9.62
CA THR A 94 8.43 -11.57 9.60
C THR A 94 7.06 -11.67 8.95
N TRP A 95 6.51 -10.54 8.50
CA TRP A 95 5.21 -10.52 7.85
C TRP A 95 5.26 -11.23 6.50
N GLN A 96 4.19 -11.96 6.20
CA GLN A 96 4.00 -12.56 4.89
C GLN A 96 3.09 -11.64 4.07
N PHE A 97 3.64 -11.08 3.00
CA PHE A 97 2.89 -10.24 2.09
C PHE A 97 1.66 -10.95 1.53
N ILE A 98 0.51 -10.27 1.58
CA ILE A 98 -0.77 -10.77 1.07
C ILE A 98 -1.08 -10.06 -0.25
N ASP A 99 -1.33 -10.80 -1.32
CA ASP A 99 -1.67 -10.22 -2.64
C ASP A 99 -3.08 -10.62 -3.08
N HIS A 100 -4.04 -9.73 -2.86
CA HIS A 100 -5.44 -9.95 -3.24
C HIS A 100 -5.69 -9.89 -4.75
N ARG A 101 -4.73 -9.39 -5.55
CA ARG A 101 -4.84 -9.35 -7.01
C ARG A 101 -4.72 -10.74 -7.63
N LYS A 102 -4.01 -11.66 -6.96
CA LYS A 102 -3.76 -13.03 -7.46
C LYS A 102 -4.90 -14.00 -7.15
N THR A 103 -5.68 -13.73 -6.11
CA THR A 103 -6.81 -14.57 -5.68
C THR A 103 -8.01 -14.58 -6.63
N SER A 104 -8.00 -13.79 -7.72
CA SER A 104 -9.05 -13.78 -8.75
C SER A 104 -8.92 -14.90 -9.80
N HIS A 105 -7.86 -15.72 -9.77
CA HIS A 105 -7.69 -16.87 -10.68
C HIS A 105 -8.05 -18.18 -9.97
N GLY A 106 -9.33 -18.43 -9.79
CA GLY A 106 -9.82 -19.68 -9.22
C GLY A 106 -11.34 -19.77 -9.25
N HIS A 107 -11.90 -20.00 -10.43
CA HIS A 107 -12.92 -21.02 -10.69
C HIS A 107 -13.36 -20.92 -12.16
N ALA A 108 -12.94 -21.93 -12.93
CA ALA A 108 -13.62 -22.38 -14.14
C ALA A 108 -14.88 -23.17 -13.78
#